data_AF-A0A841FIG3-F1
#
_entry.id   AF-A0A841FIG3-F1
#
_cell.length_a   1.000
_cell.length_b   1.000
_cell.length_c   1.000
_cell.angle_alpha   90.00
_cell.angle_beta   90.00
_cell.angle_gamma   90.00
#
_symmetry.space_group_name_H-M   'P 1'
#
loop_
_entity.id
_entity.type
_entity.pdbx_description
1 polymer ?
#
loop_
_entity_poly.entity_id
_entity_poly.type
_entity_poly.pdbx_seq_one_letter_code
_entity_poly.pdbx_strand_id
1 'polypeptide(L)' 'MTTPHPRQLWRKSSYSPNGDGNCVELAPTSTLVAVRDTKDRTGPVLTTSHAEWAGFVGGLRRGDFDA' A
#
# COMPACT_ATOMS: atom_id res chain seq x y z
N MET A 1 20.13 7.40 -12.77
CA MET A 1 19.59 8.55 -12.02
C MET A 1 18.63 8.01 -10.98
N THR A 2 19.03 7.91 -9.73
CA THR A 2 18.16 7.44 -8.65
C THR A 2 17.90 8.63 -7.74
N THR A 3 16.75 9.28 -7.92
CA THR A 3 16.35 10.37 -7.03
C THR A 3 16.17 9.79 -5.63
N PRO A 4 16.85 10.31 -4.59
CA PRO A 4 16.61 9.86 -3.24
C PRO A 4 15.19 10.29 -2.86
N HIS A 5 14.27 9.34 -2.74
CA HIS A 5 12.98 9.61 -2.12
C HIS A 5 13.24 9.79 -0.61
N PRO A 6 12.93 10.97 -0.03
CA PRO A 6 13.08 11.16 1.41
C PRO A 6 12.22 10.10 2.08
N ARG A 7 12.85 9.14 2.79
CA ARG A 7 12.21 8.07 3.60
C ARG A 7 10.70 8.07 3.40
N GLN A 8 10.20 7.55 2.27
CA GLN A 8 8.76 7.34 2.16
C GLN A 8 8.42 6.50 3.38
N LEU A 9 7.62 7.05 4.30
CA LEU A 9 7.36 6.46 5.62
C LEU A 9 6.46 5.26 5.40
N TRP A 10 7.04 4.19 4.84
CA TRP A 10 6.40 2.91 4.65
C TRP A 10 5.90 2.45 6.00
N ARG A 11 4.58 2.38 6.13
CA ARG A 11 3.91 1.86 7.30
C ARG A 11 3.46 0.45 6.98
N LYS A 12 4.08 -0.53 7.65
CA LYS A 12 3.62 -1.90 7.63
C LYS A 12 2.25 -1.99 8.29
N SER A 13 1.34 -2.76 7.70
CA SER A 13 0.03 -3.03 8.30
C SER A 13 0.19 -3.77 9.63
N SER A 14 -0.65 -3.42 10.61
CA SER A 14 -0.75 -4.15 11.89
C SER A 14 -1.31 -5.56 11.72
N TYR A 15 -1.97 -5.84 10.60
CA TYR A 15 -2.53 -7.15 10.25
C TYR A 15 -1.52 -8.05 9.53
N SER A 16 -0.23 -7.69 9.56
CA SER A 16 0.86 -8.43 8.93
C SER A 16 1.70 -9.14 10.00
N PRO A 17 1.29 -10.36 10.44
CA PRO A 17 1.97 -11.12 11.49
C PRO A 17 3.43 -11.45 11.12
N ASN A 18 4.23 -11.78 12.14
CA ASN A 18 5.64 -12.14 11.99
C ASN A 18 5.75 -13.56 11.39
N GLY A 19 5.98 -13.67 10.08
CA GLY A 19 6.30 -14.96 9.46
C GLY A 19 5.64 -15.12 8.10
N ASP A 20 4.33 -15.40 8.06
CA ASP A 20 3.73 -15.97 6.85
C ASP A 20 2.43 -15.31 6.35
N GLY A 21 1.87 -14.33 7.05
CA GLY A 21 0.62 -13.66 6.64
C GLY A 21 0.74 -12.77 5.38
N ASN A 22 -0.39 -12.24 4.92
CA ASN A 22 -0.41 -11.24 3.85
C ASN A 22 0.21 -9.92 4.36
N CYS A 23 1.42 -9.62 3.90
CA CYS A 23 2.20 -8.50 4.42
C CYS A 23 2.20 -7.33 3.44
N VAL A 24 1.58 -6.21 3.82
CA VAL A 24 1.52 -5.02 2.97
C VAL A 24 2.10 -3.80 3.70
N GLU A 25 2.83 -2.98 2.96
CA GLU A 25 3.33 -1.68 3.40
C GLU A 25 2.66 -0.58 2.55
N LEU A 26 2.28 0.52 3.20
CA LEU A 26 1.70 1.70 2.56
C LEU A 26 2.60 2.92 2.76
N ALA A 27 2.76 3.72 1.72
CA ALA A 27 3.43 5.01 1.80
C ALA A 27 2.57 6.10 1.14
N PRO A 28 1.83 6.90 1.92
CA PRO A 28 1.19 8.09 1.40
C PRO A 28 2.24 9.17 1.13
N THR A 29 2.13 9.80 -0.03
CA THR A 29 2.85 11.01 -0.44
C THR A 29 1.86 12.17 -0.56
N SER A 30 2.33 13.36 -0.95
CA SER A 30 1.46 14.53 -1.13
C SER A 30 0.37 14.32 -2.19
N THR A 31 0.63 13.49 -3.22
CA THR A 31 -0.28 13.34 -4.37
C THR A 31 -0.76 11.91 -4.59
N LEU A 32 -0.02 10.92 -4.08
CA LEU A 32 -0.24 9.50 -4.35
C LEU A 32 -0.22 8.66 -3.08
N VAL A 33 -0.85 7.50 -3.15
CA VAL A 33 -0.69 6.39 -2.21
C VAL A 33 0.08 5.28 -2.92
N ALA A 34 1.19 4.86 -2.33
CA ALA A 34 1.97 3.73 -2.80
C ALA A 34 1.72 2.49 -1.92
N VAL A 35 1.58 1.33 -2.55
CA VAL A 35 1.34 0.03 -1.91
C VAL A 35 2.38 -0.97 -2.42
N ARG A 36 2.96 -1.76 -1.53
CA ARG A 36 3.84 -2.87 -1.92
C ARG A 36 3.69 -4.07 -1.01
N ASP A 37 4.16 -5.20 -1.51
CA ASP A 37 4.40 -6.39 -0.70
C ASP A 37 5.58 -6.12 0.25
N THR A 38 5.37 -6.33 1.54
CA THR A 38 6.43 -6.21 2.54
C THR A 38 7.51 -7.29 2.34
N LYS A 39 7.13 -8.46 1.81
CA LYS A 39 8.03 -9.61 1.60
C LYS A 39 8.94 -9.40 0.40
N ASP A 40 8.48 -8.69 -0.63
CA ASP A 40 9.27 -8.31 -1.79
C ASP A 40 9.40 -6.78 -1.92
N ARG A 41 10.30 -6.20 -1.10
CA ARG A 41 10.55 -4.76 -1.07
C ARG A 41 11.19 -4.20 -2.34
N THR A 42 11.75 -5.06 -3.18
CA THR A 42 12.39 -4.73 -4.46
C THR A 42 11.45 -4.90 -5.64
N GLY A 43 10.31 -5.55 -5.43
CA GLY A 43 9.31 -5.80 -6.44
C GLY A 43 8.49 -4.55 -6.83
N PRO A 44 7.47 -4.75 -7.68
CA PRO A 44 6.62 -3.67 -8.17
C PRO A 44 5.88 -2.93 -7.04
N VAL A 45 5.75 -1.62 -7.21
CA VAL A 45 4.95 -0.74 -6.33
C VAL A 45 3.71 -0.29 -7.07
N LEU A 46 2.53 -0.54 -6.49
CA LEU A 46 1.27 -0.02 -7.00
C LEU A 46 1.11 1.42 -6.51
N THR A 47 0.81 2.35 -7.41
CA THR A 47 0.54 3.75 -7.09
C THR A 47 -0.85 4.14 -7.54
N THR A 48 -1.53 4.93 -6.71
CA THR A 48 -2.89 5.40 -6.96
C THR A 48 -3.06 6.81 -6.40
N SER A 49 -4.02 7.56 -6.91
CA SER A 49 -4.42 8.82 -6.28
C SER A 49 -5.09 8.58 -4.92
N HIS A 50 -5.13 9.62 -4.08
CA HIS A 50 -5.85 9.54 -2.80
C HIS A 50 -7.35 9.27 -2.99
N ALA A 51 -7.96 9.80 -4.06
CA ALA A 51 -9.39 9.64 -4.34
C ALA A 51 -9.73 8.19 -4.72
N GLU A 52 -8.94 7.58 -5.59
CA GLU A 52 -9.08 6.16 -5.97
C GLU A 52 -8.85 5.25 -4.77
N TRP A 53 -7.83 5.51 -3.94
CA TRP A 53 -7.59 4.75 -2.72
C TRP A 53 -8.79 4.81 -1.75
N ALA A 54 -9.35 6.00 -1.55
CA ALA A 54 -10.54 6.16 -0.73
C ALA A 54 -11.76 5.42 -1.32
N GLY A 55 -11.94 5.48 -2.64
CA GLY A 55 -12.97 4.73 -3.36
C GLY A 55 -12.83 3.22 -3.20
N PHE A 56 -11.60 2.70 -3.36
CA PHE A 56 -11.27 1.30 -3.17
C PHE A 56 -11.60 0.81 -1.76
N VAL A 57 -11.14 1.52 -0.72
CA VAL A 57 -11.44 1.19 0.68
C VAL A 57 -12.96 1.27 0.95
N GLY A 58 -13.64 2.24 0.35
CA GLY A 58 -15.10 2.36 0.42
C GLY A 58 -15.80 1.13 -0.18
N GLY A 59 -15.35 0.64 -1.33
CA GLY A 59 -15.90 -0.56 -1.97
C GLY A 59 -15.65 -1.83 -1.16
N LEU A 60 -14.44 -1.99 -0.60
CA LEU A 60 -14.14 -3.10 0.32
C LEU A 60 -15.09 -3.13 1.53
N ARG A 61 -15.41 -1.97 2.10
CA ARG A 61 -16.35 -1.89 3.24
C ARG A 61 -17.79 -2.23 2.87
N ARG A 62 -18.18 -2.04 1.62
CA ARG A 62 -19.51 -2.39 1.11
C ARG A 62 -19.62 -3.85 0.66
N GLY A 63 -18.50 -4.56 0.56
CA GLY A 63 -18.46 -5.91 0.00
C GLY A 63 -18.53 -5.92 -1.53
N ASP A 64 -18.21 -4.80 -2.20
CA ASP A 64 -18.29 -4.69 -3.67
C ASP A 64 -17.31 -5.65 -4.40
N PHE A 65 -16.38 -6.27 -3.66
CA PHE A 65 -15.33 -7.15 -4.18
C PHE A 65 -15.35 -8.56 -3.56
N ASP A 66 -16.37 -8.88 -2.76
CA ASP A 66 -16.53 -10.20 -2.13
C ASP A 66 -17.19 -11.13 -3.17
N ALA A 67 -16.38 -11.84 -3.96
CA ALA A 67 -16.86 -12.83 -4.94
C ALA A 67 -17.40 -14.11 -4.28
#